data_AF-A0A841MZ07-F1
#
_entry.id   AF-A0A841MZ07-F1
#
_cell.length_a   1.000
_cell.length_b   1.000
_cell.length_c   1.000
_cell.angle_alpha   90.00
_cell.angle_beta   90.00
_cell.angle_gamma   90.00
#
_symmetry.space_group_name_H-M   'P 1'
#
loop_
_entity.id
_entity.type
_entity.pdbx_description
1 polymer ?
#
loop_
_entity_poly.entity_id
_entity_poly.type
_entity_poly.pdbx_seq_one_letter_code
_entity_poly.pdbx_strand_id
1 'polypeptide(L)'
;MKLFIKLLSIVWIGFLFFKSSVYAQEVNIKLRPHLQTSYSAEYSFGNVLDQRENKELLGEVFYVTKNRIPVKFEKSLETSLAAYYNSQLEFDQSTSTDIQVRILEMSIQESPNHATKLYEGELKIKLAFYLKGKLDPVHLVDYSNLVKYQRTLNSINKLQEIINEYLDESLRYFDSWMKTQTGTNRNLAKSVALNVFYNLPESTSDTVYYDINQPLKWEYFKDRPSVSSKYNATITCSFSVEGSAQMVDGIIQQNILIRAYMLPNQSWVKNPDDYGINHEQKHFDVVKIVVDRLIHRLKNLDLDTDFYEAKINTFYFDAYREMNRLQELYDNQSQNGLNKEAQERWNIWIVKGLKGDWEELEKQLAK
;
A
#
# COMPACT_ATOMS: atom_id res chain seq x y z
N MET A 1 -61.31 44.20 -77.48
CA MET A 1 -60.53 43.38 -78.44
C MET A 1 -59.82 42.30 -77.64
N LYS A 2 -60.28 41.05 -77.79
CA LYS A 2 -59.58 39.76 -77.55
C LYS A 2 -58.22 39.80 -76.80
N LEU A 3 -58.06 39.07 -75.70
CA LEU A 3 -57.51 37.70 -75.69
C LEU A 3 -57.41 37.13 -74.24
N PHE A 4 -57.60 35.80 -74.18
CA PHE A 4 -57.43 34.85 -73.08
C PHE A 4 -56.07 34.92 -72.33
N ILE A 5 -56.04 34.42 -71.09
CA ILE A 5 -55.30 33.19 -70.69
C ILE A 5 -55.74 32.75 -69.27
N LYS A 6 -56.26 31.51 -69.18
CA LYS A 6 -56.42 30.74 -67.94
C LYS A 6 -55.08 30.12 -67.60
N LEU A 7 -54.62 30.21 -66.35
CA LEU A 7 -53.61 29.30 -65.81
C LEU A 7 -54.14 28.63 -64.54
N LEU A 8 -54.10 27.30 -64.58
CA LEU A 8 -54.49 26.34 -63.56
C LEU A 8 -53.46 26.38 -62.40
N SER A 9 -53.91 26.45 -61.14
CA SER A 9 -53.04 26.26 -59.97
C SER A 9 -53.49 25.02 -59.21
N ILE A 10 -52.64 23.98 -59.24
CA ILE A 10 -52.78 22.74 -58.50
C ILE A 10 -52.32 23.01 -57.06
N VAL A 11 -53.20 22.80 -56.07
CA VAL A 11 -52.84 22.88 -54.65
C VAL A 11 -52.39 21.49 -54.19
N TRP A 12 -51.10 21.36 -53.91
CA TRP A 12 -50.51 20.20 -53.21
C TRP A 12 -50.73 20.36 -51.70
N ILE A 13 -51.54 19.50 -51.10
CA ILE A 13 -51.68 19.41 -49.64
C ILE A 13 -50.57 18.48 -49.14
N GLY A 14 -49.49 19.07 -48.62
CA GLY A 14 -48.45 18.33 -47.90
C GLY A 14 -48.92 17.99 -46.49
N PHE A 15 -49.10 16.70 -46.21
CA PHE A 15 -49.32 16.18 -44.86
C PHE A 15 -48.00 16.25 -44.07
N LEU A 16 -47.85 17.27 -43.23
CA LEU A 16 -46.77 17.37 -42.25
C LEU A 16 -47.02 16.39 -41.11
N PHE A 17 -46.32 15.26 -41.11
CA PHE A 17 -46.16 14.41 -39.94
C PHE A 17 -45.31 15.14 -38.90
N PHE A 18 -45.96 15.85 -37.97
CA PHE A 18 -45.31 16.25 -36.73
C PHE A 18 -45.09 14.98 -35.90
N LYS A 19 -43.85 14.49 -35.84
CA LYS A 19 -43.41 13.61 -34.75
C LYS A 19 -43.45 14.45 -33.47
N SER A 20 -44.55 14.35 -32.71
CA SER A 20 -44.56 14.82 -31.34
C SER A 20 -43.58 13.98 -30.54
N SER A 21 -42.48 14.58 -30.14
CA SER A 21 -41.61 14.05 -29.09
C SER A 21 -42.43 14.02 -27.81
N VAL A 22 -43.00 12.85 -27.49
CA VAL A 22 -43.56 12.59 -26.17
C VAL A 22 -42.39 12.58 -25.21
N TYR A 23 -42.21 13.65 -24.44
CA TYR A 23 -41.28 13.66 -23.31
C TYR A 23 -41.74 12.57 -22.34
N ALA A 24 -40.96 11.50 -22.24
CA ALA A 24 -41.17 10.47 -21.23
C ALA A 24 -41.02 11.12 -19.85
N GLN A 25 -41.98 10.88 -18.94
CA GLN A 25 -41.84 11.31 -17.55
C GLN A 25 -40.71 10.49 -16.90
N GLU A 26 -39.78 11.16 -16.22
CA GLU A 26 -38.66 10.53 -15.51
C GLU A 26 -38.72 10.87 -14.01
N VAL A 27 -38.28 9.96 -13.14
CA VAL A 27 -38.06 10.26 -11.71
C VAL A 27 -36.63 10.71 -11.51
N ASN A 28 -36.46 11.95 -11.06
CA ASN A 28 -35.17 12.50 -10.67
C ASN A 28 -34.98 12.43 -9.16
N ILE A 29 -34.11 11.52 -8.71
CA ILE A 29 -33.72 11.36 -7.32
C ILE A 29 -32.73 12.46 -6.93
N LYS A 30 -32.97 13.08 -5.78
CA LYS A 30 -32.05 14.06 -5.16
C LYS A 30 -31.58 13.54 -3.81
N LEU A 31 -30.27 13.35 -3.67
CA LEU A 31 -29.67 13.09 -2.37
C LEU A 31 -29.70 14.39 -1.55
N ARG A 32 -30.23 14.31 -0.33
CA ARG A 32 -30.37 15.47 0.55
C ARG A 32 -29.57 15.22 1.82
N PRO A 33 -28.65 16.12 2.20
CA PRO A 33 -27.90 15.98 3.44
C PRO A 33 -28.84 16.01 4.65
N HIS A 34 -28.54 15.21 5.66
CA HIS A 34 -29.13 15.40 6.98
C HIS A 34 -28.46 16.62 7.63
N LEU A 35 -29.24 17.66 7.94
CA LEU A 35 -28.74 18.95 8.45
C LEU A 35 -28.23 18.90 9.91
N GLN A 36 -28.27 17.73 10.57
CA GLN A 36 -28.14 17.63 12.02
C GLN A 36 -26.88 16.90 12.53
N THR A 37 -26.11 16.23 11.67
CA THR A 37 -24.93 15.46 12.12
C THR A 37 -23.84 15.46 11.05
N SER A 38 -22.78 16.25 11.27
CA SER A 38 -21.51 16.07 10.58
C SER A 38 -20.65 15.05 11.33
N TYR A 39 -20.08 14.08 10.63
CA TYR A 39 -19.09 13.18 11.21
C TYR A 39 -17.71 13.83 11.16
N SER A 40 -17.03 13.97 12.30
CA SER A 40 -15.61 14.32 12.28
C SER A 40 -14.83 13.13 11.70
N ALA A 41 -14.13 13.37 10.58
CA ALA A 41 -13.45 12.34 9.83
C ALA A 41 -12.00 12.73 9.51
N GLU A 42 -11.09 11.76 9.56
CA GLU A 42 -9.70 11.88 9.11
C GLU A 42 -9.55 11.52 7.60
N TYR A 43 -10.66 11.50 6.87
CA TYR A 43 -10.71 11.10 5.46
C TYR A 43 -11.71 11.94 4.68
N SER A 44 -11.56 11.93 3.37
CA SER A 44 -12.47 12.57 2.42
C SER A 44 -12.72 11.65 1.22
N PHE A 45 -13.81 11.89 0.48
CA PHE A 45 -14.11 11.12 -0.72
C PHE A 45 -13.71 11.91 -1.96
N GLY A 46 -12.47 11.73 -2.42
CA GLY A 46 -11.94 12.48 -3.56
C GLY A 46 -12.34 11.92 -4.92
N ASN A 47 -12.77 10.66 -5.00
CA ASN A 47 -13.21 10.06 -6.27
C ASN A 47 -14.35 9.03 -6.06
N VAL A 48 -15.42 9.16 -6.84
CA VAL A 48 -16.48 8.15 -6.94
C VAL A 48 -16.55 7.67 -8.38
N LEU A 49 -16.52 6.35 -8.58
CA LEU A 49 -16.54 5.71 -9.89
C LEU A 49 -17.79 4.84 -10.04
N ASP A 50 -18.60 5.11 -11.05
CA ASP A 50 -19.68 4.20 -11.45
C ASP A 50 -19.11 3.08 -12.33
N GLN A 51 -19.05 1.87 -11.77
CA GLN A 51 -18.58 0.65 -12.44
C GLN A 51 -19.74 -0.32 -12.74
N ARG A 52 -20.99 0.13 -12.59
CA ARG A 52 -22.15 -0.66 -12.99
C ARG A 52 -22.13 -0.87 -14.50
N GLU A 53 -22.65 -2.02 -14.94
CA GLU A 53 -22.85 -2.31 -16.38
C GLU A 53 -23.82 -1.31 -17.01
N ASN A 54 -24.91 -0.98 -16.29
CA ASN A 54 -25.88 0.03 -16.71
C ASN A 54 -25.74 1.30 -15.86
N LYS A 55 -25.10 2.33 -16.45
CA LYS A 55 -24.83 3.61 -15.78
C LYS A 55 -25.97 4.63 -15.92
N GLU A 56 -26.76 4.52 -16.98
CA GLU A 56 -27.79 5.53 -17.31
C GLU A 56 -29.03 5.43 -16.42
N LEU A 57 -29.33 4.24 -15.90
CA LEU A 57 -30.57 3.96 -15.16
C LEU A 57 -30.28 3.21 -13.87
N LEU A 58 -31.02 3.52 -12.81
CA LEU A 58 -31.11 2.63 -11.65
C LEU A 58 -32.11 1.49 -11.89
N GLY A 59 -33.10 1.72 -12.76
CA GLY A 59 -34.20 0.80 -13.00
C GLY A 59 -35.46 1.56 -13.36
N GLU A 60 -36.59 0.87 -13.32
CA GLU A 60 -37.90 1.41 -13.64
C GLU A 60 -38.86 1.22 -12.48
N VAL A 61 -39.67 2.25 -12.21
CA VAL A 61 -40.65 2.27 -11.11
C VAL A 61 -42.02 2.68 -11.60
N PHE A 62 -43.08 2.27 -10.90
CA PHE A 62 -44.45 2.61 -11.26
C PHE A 62 -44.82 4.02 -10.78
N TYR A 63 -45.38 4.83 -11.66
CA TYR A 63 -45.80 6.20 -11.33
C TYR A 63 -47.19 6.52 -11.87
N VAL A 64 -47.88 7.46 -11.21
CA VAL A 64 -49.22 8.09 -11.40
C VAL A 64 -50.18 7.48 -12.44
N THR A 65 -49.73 7.16 -13.66
CA THR A 65 -50.49 6.51 -14.74
C THR A 65 -50.40 4.97 -14.77
N LYS A 66 -49.74 4.34 -13.77
CA LYS A 66 -49.34 2.90 -13.76
C LYS A 66 -48.33 2.52 -14.85
N ASN A 67 -47.76 3.50 -15.54
CA ASN A 67 -46.65 3.26 -16.45
C ASN A 67 -45.36 3.12 -15.66
N ARG A 68 -44.43 2.33 -16.21
CA ARG A 68 -43.06 2.26 -15.74
C ARG A 68 -42.32 3.50 -16.22
N ILE A 69 -41.65 4.18 -15.29
CA ILE A 69 -40.80 5.33 -15.60
C ILE A 69 -39.38 5.09 -15.10
N PRO A 70 -38.37 5.54 -15.85
CA PRO A 70 -36.97 5.38 -15.45
C PRO A 70 -36.66 6.18 -14.20
N VAL A 71 -35.82 5.61 -13.33
CA VAL A 71 -35.25 6.29 -12.16
C VAL A 71 -33.81 6.71 -12.48
N LYS A 72 -33.57 8.01 -12.37
CA LYS A 72 -32.27 8.65 -12.60
C LYS A 72 -31.94 9.60 -11.46
N PHE A 73 -30.68 9.97 -11.34
CA PHE A 73 -30.27 11.08 -10.50
C PHE A 73 -30.32 12.39 -11.29
N GLU A 74 -30.60 13.51 -10.61
CA GLU A 74 -30.61 14.84 -11.25
C GLU A 74 -29.24 15.22 -11.83
N LYS A 75 -28.16 14.77 -11.19
CA LYS A 75 -26.77 14.81 -11.71
C LYS A 75 -26.29 13.37 -11.91
N SER A 76 -25.06 13.19 -12.41
CA SER A 76 -24.44 11.86 -12.43
C SER A 76 -24.45 11.23 -11.02
N LEU A 77 -24.57 9.91 -10.95
CA LEU A 77 -24.62 9.19 -9.68
C LEU A 77 -23.33 9.42 -8.89
N GLU A 78 -22.19 9.41 -9.56
CA GLU A 78 -20.88 9.69 -8.99
C GLU A 78 -20.84 11.07 -8.33
N THR A 79 -21.26 12.10 -9.07
CA THR A 79 -21.27 13.49 -8.59
C THR A 79 -22.22 13.66 -7.42
N SER A 80 -23.40 13.03 -7.50
CA SER A 80 -24.42 13.11 -6.47
C SER A 80 -23.94 12.44 -5.18
N LEU A 81 -23.35 11.26 -5.29
CA LEU A 81 -22.85 10.49 -4.15
C LEU A 81 -21.64 11.16 -3.49
N ALA A 82 -20.68 11.62 -4.29
CA ALA A 82 -19.50 12.35 -3.79
C ALA A 82 -19.91 13.61 -3.02
N ALA A 83 -20.84 14.40 -3.58
CA ALA A 83 -21.36 15.60 -2.93
C ALA A 83 -22.11 15.24 -1.65
N TYR A 84 -22.93 14.18 -1.68
CA TYR A 84 -23.67 13.73 -0.52
C TYR A 84 -22.72 13.30 0.61
N TYR A 85 -21.77 12.40 0.36
CA TYR A 85 -20.87 11.92 1.40
C TYR A 85 -20.02 13.04 1.99
N ASN A 86 -19.37 13.85 1.15
CA ASN A 86 -18.54 14.95 1.66
C ASN A 86 -19.37 16.00 2.42
N SER A 87 -20.66 16.18 2.08
CA SER A 87 -21.55 17.08 2.86
C SER A 87 -21.93 16.55 4.24
N GLN A 88 -21.72 15.26 4.51
CA GLN A 88 -21.93 14.64 5.82
C GLN A 88 -20.66 14.65 6.68
N LEU A 89 -19.51 15.10 6.16
CA LEU A 89 -18.22 15.03 6.86
C LEU A 89 -17.70 16.42 7.25
N GLU A 90 -17.10 16.50 8.43
CA GLU A 90 -16.21 17.57 8.86
C GLU A 90 -14.77 17.03 8.91
N PHE A 91 -13.92 17.52 8.01
CA PHE A 91 -12.54 17.04 7.86
C PHE A 91 -11.57 18.17 7.54
N ASP A 92 -10.30 17.99 7.90
CA ASP A 92 -9.21 18.87 7.49
C ASP A 92 -8.65 18.43 6.14
N GLN A 93 -8.80 19.31 5.13
CA GLN A 93 -8.35 19.04 3.77
C GLN A 93 -6.84 18.78 3.65
N SER A 94 -6.03 19.31 4.57
CA SER A 94 -4.57 19.19 4.50
C SER A 94 -4.04 17.84 5.02
N THR A 95 -4.82 17.14 5.82
CA THR A 95 -4.43 15.90 6.52
C THR A 95 -5.35 14.72 6.21
N SER A 96 -6.47 14.94 5.50
CA SER A 96 -7.42 13.89 5.17
C SER A 96 -6.86 12.83 4.22
N THR A 97 -7.13 11.57 4.54
CA THR A 97 -6.89 10.43 3.66
C THR A 97 -7.90 10.43 2.50
N ASP A 98 -7.45 10.31 1.26
CA ASP A 98 -8.33 10.28 0.08
C ASP A 98 -8.89 8.86 -0.16
N ILE A 99 -10.22 8.74 -0.07
CA ILE A 99 -10.96 7.49 -0.27
C ILE A 99 -11.66 7.51 -1.62
N GLN A 100 -11.46 6.45 -2.38
CA GLN A 100 -12.20 6.19 -3.61
C GLN A 100 -13.38 5.25 -3.34
N VAL A 101 -14.57 5.62 -3.82
CA VAL A 101 -15.76 4.76 -3.80
C VAL A 101 -16.00 4.20 -5.20
N ARG A 102 -16.21 2.90 -5.30
CA ARG A 102 -16.64 2.24 -6.54
C ARG A 102 -18.06 1.73 -6.37
N ILE A 103 -18.94 2.15 -7.27
CA ILE A 103 -20.32 1.71 -7.31
C ILE A 103 -20.37 0.48 -8.20
N LEU A 104 -20.49 -0.69 -7.57
CA LEU A 104 -20.48 -1.98 -8.26
C LEU A 104 -21.89 -2.41 -8.66
N GLU A 105 -22.87 -2.13 -7.79
CA GLU A 105 -24.28 -2.38 -8.05
C GLU A 105 -25.12 -1.28 -7.42
N MET A 106 -26.07 -0.74 -8.20
CA MET A 106 -27.16 0.06 -7.67
C MET A 106 -28.34 -0.12 -8.62
N SER A 107 -29.33 -0.89 -8.18
CA SER A 107 -30.49 -1.20 -9.01
C SER A 107 -31.80 -1.20 -8.23
N ILE A 108 -32.87 -0.81 -8.90
CA ILE A 108 -34.24 -0.77 -8.37
C ILE A 108 -35.12 -1.61 -9.27
N GLN A 109 -35.87 -2.52 -8.68
CA GLN A 109 -36.90 -3.28 -9.37
C GLN A 109 -38.21 -3.17 -8.59
N GLU A 110 -39.32 -2.90 -9.28
CA GLU A 110 -40.65 -2.88 -8.68
C GLU A 110 -41.60 -3.85 -9.36
N SER A 111 -42.46 -4.46 -8.55
CA SER A 111 -43.57 -5.30 -8.99
C SER A 111 -44.86 -4.90 -8.27
N PRO A 112 -46.01 -4.93 -8.97
CA PRO A 112 -47.30 -4.63 -8.34
C PRO A 112 -47.78 -5.84 -7.52
N ASN A 113 -48.17 -5.61 -6.27
CA ASN A 113 -48.88 -6.60 -5.47
C ASN A 113 -50.39 -6.38 -5.58
N HIS A 114 -51.05 -7.26 -6.34
CA HIS A 114 -52.49 -7.17 -6.59
C HIS A 114 -53.36 -7.42 -5.35
N ALA A 115 -52.83 -8.12 -4.32
CA ALA A 115 -53.56 -8.40 -3.09
C ALA A 115 -53.57 -7.19 -2.15
N THR A 116 -52.44 -6.50 -2.01
CA THR A 116 -52.32 -5.32 -1.11
C THR A 116 -52.59 -3.99 -1.82
N LYS A 117 -52.66 -3.99 -3.17
CA LYS A 117 -52.70 -2.79 -4.02
C LYS A 117 -51.49 -1.86 -3.84
N LEU A 118 -50.40 -2.38 -3.27
CA LEU A 118 -49.12 -1.68 -3.10
C LEU A 118 -48.12 -2.13 -4.17
N TYR A 119 -47.07 -1.33 -4.35
CA TYR A 119 -45.92 -1.69 -5.18
C TYR A 119 -44.81 -2.16 -4.26
N GLU A 120 -44.32 -3.37 -4.52
CA GLU A 120 -43.21 -4.00 -3.82
C GLU A 120 -41.95 -3.78 -4.64
N GLY A 121 -40.96 -3.16 -4.01
CA GLY A 121 -39.69 -2.85 -4.64
C GLY A 121 -38.52 -3.49 -3.93
N GLU A 122 -37.48 -3.77 -4.71
CA GLU A 122 -36.17 -4.20 -4.24
C GLU A 122 -35.13 -3.17 -4.69
N LEU A 123 -34.37 -2.64 -3.74
CA LEU A 123 -33.20 -1.78 -3.97
C LEU A 123 -31.95 -2.59 -3.61
N LYS A 124 -31.10 -2.84 -4.60
CA LYS A 124 -29.79 -3.46 -4.43
C LYS A 124 -28.72 -2.39 -4.42
N ILE A 125 -27.82 -2.44 -3.45
CA ILE A 125 -26.67 -1.56 -3.35
C ILE A 125 -25.42 -2.41 -3.09
N LYS A 126 -24.36 -2.17 -3.87
CA LYS A 126 -23.03 -2.69 -3.63
C LYS A 126 -21.99 -1.61 -3.91
N LEU A 127 -21.29 -1.20 -2.86
CA LEU A 127 -20.21 -0.22 -2.90
C LEU A 127 -18.92 -0.86 -2.41
N ALA A 128 -17.81 -0.45 -2.99
CA ALA A 128 -16.48 -0.84 -2.53
C ALA A 128 -15.64 0.40 -2.25
N PHE A 129 -14.98 0.42 -1.10
CA PHE A 129 -14.16 1.53 -0.63
C PHE A 129 -12.68 1.19 -0.80
N TYR A 130 -11.91 2.13 -1.32
CA TYR A 130 -10.49 1.97 -1.60
C TYR A 130 -9.71 3.14 -1.03
N LEU A 131 -8.53 2.86 -0.49
CA LEU A 131 -7.53 3.86 -0.15
C LEU A 131 -6.81 4.28 -1.42
N LYS A 132 -6.78 5.58 -1.70
CA LYS A 132 -6.01 6.11 -2.82
C LYS A 132 -4.60 6.48 -2.33
N GLY A 133 -3.63 5.62 -2.63
CA GLY A 133 -2.21 5.85 -2.39
C GLY A 133 -1.50 6.46 -3.60
N LYS A 134 -0.16 6.37 -3.61
CA LYS A 134 0.69 6.79 -4.74
C LYS A 134 0.60 5.84 -5.94
N LEU A 135 0.20 4.59 -5.70
CA LEU A 135 0.06 3.52 -6.69
C LEU A 135 -1.42 3.25 -6.98
N ASP A 136 -1.73 2.02 -7.39
CA ASP A 136 -3.12 1.57 -7.56
C ASP A 136 -3.90 1.65 -6.24
N PRO A 137 -5.19 2.05 -6.28
CA PRO A 137 -6.02 2.10 -5.09
C PRO A 137 -6.11 0.74 -4.38
N VAL A 138 -5.86 0.74 -3.08
CA VAL A 138 -5.88 -0.47 -2.24
C VAL A 138 -7.28 -0.69 -1.71
N HIS A 139 -7.84 -1.88 -1.92
CA HIS A 139 -9.17 -2.23 -1.40
C HIS A 139 -9.18 -2.21 0.14
N LEU A 140 -10.23 -1.61 0.71
CA LEU A 140 -10.43 -1.51 2.15
C LEU A 140 -11.58 -2.39 2.62
N VAL A 141 -12.79 -2.09 2.15
CA VAL A 141 -14.01 -2.76 2.61
C VAL A 141 -15.12 -2.66 1.57
N ASP A 142 -15.96 -3.68 1.52
CA ASP A 142 -17.19 -3.69 0.73
C ASP A 142 -18.41 -3.43 1.63
N TYR A 143 -19.39 -2.72 1.09
CA TYR A 143 -20.74 -2.58 1.63
C TYR A 143 -21.72 -3.17 0.62
N SER A 144 -22.62 -4.04 1.08
CA SER A 144 -23.66 -4.61 0.23
C SER A 144 -24.96 -4.78 0.99
N ASN A 145 -26.07 -4.36 0.37
CA ASN A 145 -27.39 -4.45 0.98
C ASN A 145 -28.47 -4.74 -0.09
N LEU A 146 -29.49 -5.51 0.30
CA LEU A 146 -30.70 -5.78 -0.48
C LEU A 146 -31.90 -5.33 0.35
N VAL A 147 -32.50 -4.22 -0.06
CA VAL A 147 -33.57 -3.55 0.67
C VAL A 147 -34.90 -3.85 0.01
N LYS A 148 -35.82 -4.43 0.76
CA LYS A 148 -37.21 -4.61 0.33
C LYS A 148 -38.06 -3.48 0.85
N TYR A 149 -38.87 -2.87 0.00
CA TYR A 149 -39.77 -1.79 0.38
C TYR A 149 -41.15 -1.93 -0.25
N GLN A 150 -42.11 -1.25 0.37
CA GLN A 150 -43.47 -1.14 -0.16
C GLN A 150 -43.90 0.32 -0.19
N ARG A 151 -44.52 0.75 -1.29
CA ARG A 151 -45.05 2.11 -1.42
C ARG A 151 -46.35 2.17 -2.22
N THR A 152 -47.08 3.28 -2.06
CA THR A 152 -48.21 3.61 -2.94
C THR A 152 -47.71 4.29 -4.22
N LEU A 153 -48.56 4.32 -5.26
CA LEU A 153 -48.23 4.89 -6.57
C LEU A 153 -47.76 6.35 -6.50
N ASN A 154 -48.33 7.14 -5.58
CA ASN A 154 -48.06 8.57 -5.44
C ASN A 154 -46.93 8.87 -4.44
N SER A 155 -46.39 7.85 -3.77
CA SER A 155 -45.36 8.01 -2.72
C SER A 155 -43.94 7.93 -3.26
N ILE A 156 -43.62 8.65 -4.35
CA ILE A 156 -42.25 8.61 -4.91
C ILE A 156 -41.20 9.17 -3.95
N ASN A 157 -41.58 10.12 -3.10
CA ASN A 157 -40.72 10.64 -2.04
C ASN A 157 -40.22 9.54 -1.09
N LYS A 158 -41.04 8.51 -0.83
CA LYS A 158 -40.64 7.36 0.00
C LYS A 158 -39.48 6.59 -0.61
N LEU A 159 -39.44 6.47 -1.94
CA LEU A 159 -38.31 5.83 -2.63
C LEU A 159 -37.03 6.65 -2.46
N GLN A 160 -37.11 7.97 -2.58
CA GLN A 160 -35.97 8.86 -2.34
C GLN A 160 -35.49 8.79 -0.87
N GLU A 161 -36.41 8.74 0.09
CA GLU A 161 -36.10 8.57 1.51
C GLU A 161 -35.34 7.26 1.76
N ILE A 162 -35.80 6.14 1.17
CA ILE A 162 -35.12 4.85 1.26
C ILE A 162 -33.72 4.92 0.64
N ILE A 163 -33.57 5.51 -0.55
CA ILE A 163 -32.25 5.64 -1.19
C ILE A 163 -31.30 6.46 -0.30
N ASN A 164 -31.76 7.58 0.25
CA ASN A 164 -30.96 8.40 1.17
C ASN A 164 -30.56 7.62 2.43
N GLU A 165 -31.52 6.93 3.06
CA GLU A 165 -31.31 6.15 4.30
C GLU A 165 -30.23 5.09 4.14
N TYR A 166 -30.24 4.32 3.05
CA TYR A 166 -29.28 3.23 2.87
C TYR A 166 -27.93 3.67 2.30
N LEU A 167 -27.85 4.83 1.63
CA LEU A 167 -26.57 5.45 1.30
C LEU A 167 -25.93 6.06 2.56
N ASP A 168 -26.73 6.67 3.42
CA ASP A 168 -26.30 7.14 4.75
C ASP A 168 -25.84 5.98 5.65
N GLU A 169 -26.56 4.86 5.63
CA GLU A 169 -26.15 3.64 6.33
C GLU A 169 -24.80 3.13 5.82
N SER A 170 -24.57 3.15 4.51
CA SER A 170 -23.28 2.75 3.94
C SER A 170 -22.12 3.66 4.35
N LEU A 171 -22.39 4.97 4.52
CA LEU A 171 -21.41 5.91 5.02
C LEU A 171 -21.10 5.65 6.50
N ARG A 172 -22.14 5.44 7.33
CA ARG A 172 -21.96 5.06 8.75
C ARG A 172 -21.19 3.76 8.90
N TYR A 173 -21.48 2.77 8.05
CA TYR A 173 -20.78 1.50 8.02
C TYR A 173 -19.28 1.73 7.74
N PHE A 174 -18.96 2.51 6.72
CA PHE A 174 -17.58 2.85 6.38
C PHE A 174 -16.88 3.67 7.48
N ASP A 175 -17.54 4.69 8.05
CA ASP A 175 -17.00 5.50 9.15
C ASP A 175 -16.69 4.66 10.39
N SER A 176 -17.62 3.79 10.78
CA SER A 176 -17.43 2.83 11.87
C SER A 176 -16.24 1.91 11.57
N TRP A 177 -16.18 1.35 10.37
CA TRP A 177 -15.06 0.51 9.93
C TRP A 177 -13.73 1.29 10.03
N MET A 178 -13.64 2.50 9.48
CA MET A 178 -12.44 3.34 9.55
C MET A 178 -11.99 3.55 10.98
N LYS A 179 -12.90 3.96 11.88
CA LYS A 179 -12.59 4.16 13.31
C LYS A 179 -12.07 2.91 14.00
N THR A 180 -12.55 1.72 13.61
CA THR A 180 -12.00 0.46 14.14
C THR A 180 -10.65 0.09 13.54
N GLN A 181 -10.32 0.55 12.33
CA GLN A 181 -9.16 0.08 11.57
C GLN A 181 -7.96 1.04 11.60
N THR A 182 -8.13 2.35 11.82
CA THR A 182 -7.03 3.34 11.76
C THR A 182 -5.84 3.00 12.68
N GLY A 183 -6.07 2.28 13.78
CA GLY A 183 -5.00 1.86 14.71
C GLY A 183 -4.26 0.57 14.34
N THR A 184 -4.91 -0.32 13.58
CA THR A 184 -4.47 -1.73 13.41
C THR A 184 -4.25 -2.14 11.97
N ASN A 185 -4.89 -1.46 11.01
CA ASN A 185 -4.78 -1.78 9.60
C ASN A 185 -3.52 -1.15 9.02
N ARG A 186 -2.62 -1.99 8.53
CA ARG A 186 -1.33 -1.56 7.95
C ARG A 186 -1.49 -0.63 6.75
N ASN A 187 -2.54 -0.78 5.96
CA ASN A 187 -2.79 0.10 4.81
C ASN A 187 -3.14 1.53 5.24
N LEU A 188 -3.65 1.71 6.46
CA LEU A 188 -4.03 3.00 7.04
C LEU A 188 -2.93 3.58 7.95
N ALA A 189 -1.73 3.02 7.91
CA ALA A 189 -0.62 3.51 8.72
C ALA A 189 -0.30 4.97 8.39
N LYS A 190 -0.09 5.78 9.42
CA LYS A 190 0.23 7.21 9.31
C LYS A 190 1.74 7.44 9.12
N SER A 191 2.56 6.56 9.69
CA SER A 191 4.02 6.65 9.62
C SER A 191 4.67 5.30 9.94
N VAL A 192 5.99 5.24 9.75
CA VAL A 192 6.83 4.08 10.10
C VAL A 192 7.89 4.53 11.10
N ALA A 193 7.92 3.89 12.27
CA ALA A 193 8.98 4.02 13.25
C ALA A 193 9.96 2.85 13.08
N LEU A 194 11.20 3.15 12.70
CA LEU A 194 12.25 2.14 12.54
C LEU A 194 13.12 2.05 13.79
N ASN A 195 13.10 0.89 14.45
CA ASN A 195 13.96 0.59 15.58
C ASN A 195 15.05 -0.38 15.14
N VAL A 196 16.31 0.02 15.24
CA VAL A 196 17.46 -0.78 14.81
C VAL A 196 18.26 -1.22 16.02
N PHE A 197 18.38 -2.53 16.19
CA PHE A 197 19.08 -3.16 17.29
C PHE A 197 20.25 -4.00 16.77
N TYR A 198 21.39 -3.86 17.42
CA TYR A 198 22.47 -4.85 17.31
C TYR A 198 22.32 -5.83 18.46
N ASN A 199 22.29 -7.12 18.16
CA ASN A 199 22.18 -8.15 19.18
C ASN A 199 23.42 -9.04 19.18
N LEU A 200 23.94 -9.26 20.39
CA LEU A 200 25.05 -10.17 20.63
C LEU A 200 24.56 -11.31 21.52
N PRO A 201 23.94 -12.35 20.94
CA PRO A 201 23.59 -13.55 21.69
C PRO A 201 24.84 -14.38 22.00
N GLU A 202 24.68 -15.36 22.89
CA GLU A 202 25.73 -16.34 23.15
C GLU A 202 26.05 -17.15 21.88
N SER A 203 27.33 -17.38 21.64
CA SER A 203 27.80 -18.20 20.52
C SER A 203 27.46 -19.67 20.75
N THR A 204 27.10 -20.38 19.68
CA THR A 204 26.73 -21.80 19.70
C THR A 204 27.79 -22.65 19.00
N SER A 205 27.56 -23.97 18.91
CA SER A 205 28.46 -24.86 18.15
C SER A 205 28.56 -24.49 16.68
N ASP A 206 27.50 -23.91 16.11
CA ASP A 206 27.29 -23.73 14.67
C ASP A 206 27.39 -22.26 14.25
N THR A 207 27.41 -21.32 15.19
CA THR A 207 27.49 -19.89 14.90
C THR A 207 28.24 -19.16 16.01
N VAL A 208 29.29 -18.44 15.64
CA VAL A 208 30.02 -17.55 16.55
C VAL A 208 29.69 -16.11 16.19
N TYR A 209 29.19 -15.35 17.15
CA TYR A 209 28.81 -13.95 16.94
C TYR A 209 29.97 -13.01 17.23
N TYR A 210 30.00 -11.87 16.53
CA TYR A 210 31.08 -10.91 16.66
C TYR A 210 31.05 -10.23 18.04
N ASP A 211 32.12 -10.38 18.82
CA ASP A 211 32.32 -9.66 20.06
C ASP A 211 33.75 -9.10 20.09
N ILE A 212 33.86 -7.78 20.23
CA ILE A 212 35.17 -7.10 20.30
C ILE A 212 36.01 -7.58 21.51
N ASN A 213 35.34 -8.08 22.55
CA ASN A 213 35.98 -8.58 23.76
C ASN A 213 36.33 -10.07 23.67
N GLN A 214 35.87 -10.78 22.64
CA GLN A 214 36.16 -12.20 22.41
C GLN A 214 36.71 -12.41 20.99
N PRO A 215 38.03 -12.24 20.81
CA PRO A 215 38.67 -12.50 19.53
C PRO A 215 38.46 -13.94 19.06
N LEU A 216 38.54 -14.14 17.74
CA LEU A 216 38.52 -15.47 17.13
C LEU A 216 39.60 -16.37 17.71
N LYS A 217 39.26 -17.65 17.81
CA LYS A 217 40.14 -18.74 18.21
C LYS A 217 40.13 -19.80 17.12
N TRP A 218 41.24 -20.49 16.93
CA TRP A 218 41.34 -21.59 15.96
C TRP A 218 40.35 -22.73 16.26
N GLU A 219 39.91 -22.87 17.52
CA GLU A 219 38.85 -23.79 17.95
C GLU A 219 37.51 -23.59 17.23
N TYR A 220 37.30 -22.40 16.66
CA TYR A 220 36.10 -22.09 15.88
C TYR A 220 36.21 -22.51 14.41
N PHE A 221 37.35 -23.01 13.93
CA PHE A 221 37.54 -23.45 12.53
C PHE A 221 37.40 -24.97 12.46
N LYS A 222 36.16 -25.46 12.30
CA LYS A 222 35.80 -26.87 12.45
C LYS A 222 35.68 -27.63 11.13
N ASP A 223 35.65 -26.92 10.00
CA ASP A 223 35.61 -27.56 8.69
C ASP A 223 36.97 -28.14 8.29
N ARG A 224 36.97 -29.08 7.36
CA ARG A 224 38.18 -29.75 6.88
C ARG A 224 38.88 -28.88 5.84
N PRO A 225 40.20 -28.62 5.97
CA PRO A 225 40.92 -27.84 4.99
C PRO A 225 40.92 -28.52 3.62
N SER A 226 40.69 -27.73 2.57
CA SER A 226 40.79 -28.22 1.19
C SER A 226 42.24 -28.58 0.87
N VAL A 227 42.48 -29.84 0.51
CA VAL A 227 43.81 -30.36 0.17
C VAL A 227 44.42 -29.60 -1.01
N SER A 228 43.60 -29.14 -1.96
CA SER A 228 44.05 -28.41 -3.16
C SER A 228 44.15 -26.89 -2.98
N SER A 229 43.63 -26.33 -1.88
CA SER A 229 43.68 -24.88 -1.66
C SER A 229 45.11 -24.39 -1.42
N LYS A 230 45.48 -23.24 -1.99
CA LYS A 230 46.77 -22.56 -1.72
C LYS A 230 46.74 -21.72 -0.45
N TYR A 231 45.55 -21.50 0.14
CA TYR A 231 45.37 -20.69 1.34
C TYR A 231 45.64 -21.51 2.61
N ASN A 232 46.11 -20.83 3.67
CA ASN A 232 46.36 -21.46 4.97
C ASN A 232 45.06 -21.64 5.78
N ALA A 233 44.15 -20.69 5.69
CA ALA A 233 42.86 -20.72 6.36
C ALA A 233 41.79 -20.06 5.47
N THR A 234 40.53 -20.26 5.85
CA THR A 234 39.38 -19.54 5.28
C THR A 234 38.34 -19.40 6.37
N ILE A 235 37.95 -18.17 6.68
CA ILE A 235 36.78 -17.86 7.49
C ILE A 235 35.54 -17.71 6.61
N THR A 236 34.43 -18.32 7.02
CA THR A 236 33.10 -18.00 6.49
C THR A 236 32.39 -17.09 7.48
N CYS A 237 32.38 -15.78 7.19
CA CYS A 237 31.70 -14.77 8.02
C CYS A 237 30.74 -13.89 7.21
N SER A 238 29.68 -13.45 7.86
CA SER A 238 28.64 -12.60 7.27
C SER A 238 27.78 -11.93 8.35
N PHE A 239 26.70 -11.28 7.95
CA PHE A 239 25.73 -10.69 8.87
C PHE A 239 24.29 -11.09 8.53
N SER A 240 23.42 -11.09 9.54
CA SER A 240 21.99 -11.33 9.37
C SER A 240 21.20 -10.06 9.69
N VAL A 241 20.06 -9.92 9.02
CA VAL A 241 19.05 -8.89 9.29
C VAL A 241 17.72 -9.60 9.46
N GLU A 242 17.19 -9.55 10.67
CA GLU A 242 15.87 -10.08 11.01
C GLU A 242 14.91 -8.90 11.22
N GLY A 243 13.76 -8.94 10.57
CA GLY A 243 12.75 -7.90 10.65
C GLY A 243 11.45 -8.40 11.27
N SER A 244 10.83 -7.58 12.11
CA SER A 244 9.46 -7.77 12.58
C SER A 244 8.72 -6.45 12.55
N ALA A 245 7.49 -6.45 12.03
CA ALA A 245 6.64 -5.28 12.00
C ALA A 245 5.39 -5.51 12.85
N GLN A 246 4.95 -4.47 13.56
CA GLN A 246 3.67 -4.45 14.24
C GLN A 246 2.99 -3.09 14.09
N MET A 247 1.67 -3.08 14.13
CA MET A 247 0.87 -1.85 14.16
C MET A 247 0.62 -1.45 15.61
N VAL A 248 0.97 -0.20 15.96
CA VAL A 248 0.69 0.39 17.28
C VAL A 248 0.21 1.82 17.05
N ASP A 249 -1.04 2.10 17.44
CA ASP A 249 -1.66 3.43 17.35
C ASP A 249 -1.53 4.10 15.96
N GLY A 250 -1.70 3.30 14.90
CA GLY A 250 -1.60 3.78 13.51
C GLY A 250 -0.18 3.99 13.01
N ILE A 251 0.84 3.58 13.78
CA ILE A 251 2.26 3.62 13.39
C ILE A 251 2.75 2.19 13.15
N ILE A 252 3.43 1.98 12.01
CA ILE A 252 4.16 0.74 11.78
C ILE A 252 5.45 0.80 12.60
N GLN A 253 5.55 -0.02 13.65
CA GLN A 253 6.80 -0.21 14.37
C GLN A 253 7.59 -1.33 13.70
N GLN A 254 8.55 -0.94 12.87
CA GLN A 254 9.47 -1.86 12.21
C GLN A 254 10.70 -2.04 13.11
N ASN A 255 10.85 -3.21 13.69
CA ASN A 255 12.05 -3.60 14.43
C ASN A 255 12.99 -4.37 13.50
N ILE A 256 14.26 -3.99 13.48
CA ILE A 256 15.33 -4.65 12.73
C ILE A 256 16.40 -5.08 13.71
N LEU A 257 16.74 -6.37 13.67
CA LEU A 257 17.76 -6.99 14.49
C LEU A 257 18.93 -7.43 13.60
N ILE A 258 20.11 -6.88 13.85
CA ILE A 258 21.29 -7.13 13.03
C ILE A 258 22.35 -7.84 13.86
N ARG A 259 22.97 -8.86 13.28
CA ARG A 259 24.06 -9.63 13.92
C ARG A 259 25.19 -9.86 12.92
N ALA A 260 26.44 -9.75 13.37
CA ALA A 260 27.60 -10.21 12.62
C ALA A 260 28.02 -11.58 13.18
N TYR A 261 28.33 -12.53 12.30
CA TYR A 261 28.64 -13.90 12.69
C TYR A 261 29.68 -14.56 11.78
N MET A 262 30.27 -15.64 12.27
CA MET A 262 31.02 -16.61 11.48
C MET A 262 30.47 -18.02 11.69
N LEU A 263 30.67 -18.89 10.70
CA LEU A 263 30.17 -20.27 10.67
C LEU A 263 31.33 -21.24 10.90
N PRO A 264 31.43 -21.86 12.10
CA PRO A 264 32.53 -22.77 12.41
C PRO A 264 32.69 -23.95 11.47
N ASN A 265 31.57 -24.57 11.09
CA ASN A 265 31.55 -25.75 10.22
C ASN A 265 31.70 -25.42 8.73
N GLN A 266 31.97 -24.16 8.39
CA GLN A 266 32.33 -23.70 7.04
C GLN A 266 33.65 -22.93 7.04
N SER A 267 34.40 -22.99 8.14
CA SER A 267 35.67 -22.29 8.32
C SER A 267 36.74 -23.31 8.66
N TRP A 268 37.90 -23.25 8.00
CA TRP A 268 38.97 -24.24 8.15
C TRP A 268 40.35 -23.61 8.23
N VAL A 269 41.31 -24.35 8.79
CA VAL A 269 42.73 -23.97 8.87
C VAL A 269 43.62 -25.19 8.62
N LYS A 270 44.77 -25.00 7.96
CA LYS A 270 45.82 -26.02 7.74
C LYS A 270 46.87 -25.98 8.84
N ASN A 271 47.55 -24.84 8.98
CA ASN A 271 48.60 -24.63 9.97
C ASN A 271 48.21 -23.44 10.86
N PRO A 272 47.68 -23.70 12.07
CA PRO A 272 47.31 -22.64 13.00
C PRO A 272 48.54 -21.84 13.47
N ASP A 273 48.49 -20.51 13.34
CA ASP A 273 49.49 -19.60 13.89
C ASP A 273 48.86 -18.24 14.24
N ASP A 274 49.60 -17.39 14.99
CA ASP A 274 49.10 -16.11 15.49
C ASP A 274 48.90 -15.06 14.38
N TYR A 275 49.67 -15.16 13.30
CA TYR A 275 49.58 -14.21 12.18
C TYR A 275 48.36 -14.50 11.30
N GLY A 276 48.10 -15.78 11.03
CA GLY A 276 46.95 -16.27 10.30
C GLY A 276 45.65 -15.96 11.02
N ILE A 277 45.57 -16.16 12.35
CA ILE A 277 44.33 -15.87 13.06
C ILE A 277 44.03 -14.37 13.09
N ASN A 278 45.08 -13.53 13.13
CA ASN A 278 44.92 -12.10 13.01
C ASN A 278 44.34 -11.71 11.63
N HIS A 279 44.77 -12.38 10.56
CA HIS A 279 44.24 -12.19 9.21
C HIS A 279 42.74 -12.54 9.15
N GLU A 280 42.35 -13.72 9.65
CA GLU A 280 40.94 -14.14 9.69
C GLU A 280 40.08 -13.24 10.60
N GLN A 281 40.65 -12.72 11.70
CA GLN A 281 39.99 -11.73 12.54
C GLN A 281 39.70 -10.44 11.77
N LYS A 282 40.57 -10.00 10.85
CA LYS A 282 40.33 -8.79 10.07
C LYS A 282 39.15 -8.94 9.12
N HIS A 283 38.97 -10.11 8.51
CA HIS A 283 37.75 -10.42 7.75
C HIS A 283 36.50 -10.28 8.62
N PHE A 284 36.52 -10.82 9.85
CA PHE A 284 35.39 -10.71 10.75
C PHE A 284 35.13 -9.26 11.23
N ASP A 285 36.19 -8.49 11.47
CA ASP A 285 36.10 -7.06 11.79
C ASP A 285 35.51 -6.24 10.64
N VAL A 286 35.84 -6.57 9.38
CA VAL A 286 35.24 -5.92 8.20
C VAL A 286 33.73 -6.14 8.19
N VAL A 287 33.25 -7.36 8.47
CA VAL A 287 31.81 -7.64 8.59
C VAL A 287 31.18 -6.75 9.65
N LYS A 288 31.81 -6.61 10.83
CA LYS A 288 31.30 -5.73 11.89
C LYS A 288 31.23 -4.27 11.46
N ILE A 289 32.27 -3.76 10.79
CA ILE A 289 32.30 -2.39 10.29
C ILE A 289 31.14 -2.14 9.32
N VAL A 290 30.89 -3.08 8.40
CA VAL A 290 29.77 -2.95 7.46
C VAL A 290 28.42 -2.99 8.17
N VAL A 291 28.27 -3.83 9.21
CA VAL A 291 27.09 -3.81 10.07
C VAL A 291 26.91 -2.46 10.76
N ASP A 292 27.96 -1.85 11.30
CA ASP A 292 27.88 -0.53 11.94
C ASP A 292 27.48 0.57 10.95
N ARG A 293 28.01 0.50 9.72
CA ARG A 293 27.64 1.38 8.62
C ARG A 293 26.19 1.18 8.20
N LEU A 294 25.71 -0.05 8.15
CA LEU A 294 24.30 -0.35 7.88
C LEU A 294 23.40 0.22 8.98
N ILE A 295 23.73 -0.01 10.26
CA ILE A 295 22.99 0.52 11.40
C ILE A 295 22.94 2.05 11.34
N HIS A 296 24.07 2.70 11.06
CA HIS A 296 24.14 4.15 10.92
C HIS A 296 23.24 4.66 9.79
N ARG A 297 23.28 4.04 8.61
CA ARG A 297 22.41 4.39 7.49
C ARG A 297 20.93 4.20 7.83
N LEU A 298 20.56 3.08 8.44
CA LEU A 298 19.18 2.78 8.83
C LEU A 298 18.64 3.73 9.91
N LYS A 299 19.46 4.14 10.89
CA LYS A 299 19.04 5.08 11.94
C LYS A 299 18.77 6.50 11.44
N ASN A 300 19.34 6.87 10.30
CA ASN A 300 19.16 8.19 9.68
C ASN A 300 18.21 8.12 8.45
N LEU A 301 17.41 7.06 8.36
CA LEU A 301 16.57 6.79 7.20
C LEU A 301 15.15 7.31 7.41
N ASP A 302 14.72 8.22 6.54
CA ASP A 302 13.31 8.58 6.43
C ASP A 302 12.55 7.49 5.68
N LEU A 303 11.45 7.01 6.26
CA LEU A 303 10.64 5.93 5.72
C LEU A 303 9.24 6.41 5.32
N ASP A 304 8.79 5.89 4.19
CA ASP A 304 7.45 6.08 3.65
C ASP A 304 6.64 4.81 3.88
N THR A 305 5.37 4.94 4.28
CA THR A 305 4.49 3.80 4.61
C THR A 305 4.33 2.82 3.45
N ASP A 306 4.38 3.29 2.21
CA ASP A 306 4.18 2.45 1.03
C ASP A 306 5.44 1.64 0.66
N PHE A 307 6.64 2.16 0.93
CA PHE A 307 7.90 1.64 0.37
C PHE A 307 8.98 1.29 1.40
N TYR A 308 8.69 1.38 2.69
CA TYR A 308 9.71 1.23 3.72
C TYR A 308 10.45 -0.13 3.67
N GLU A 309 9.74 -1.24 3.44
CA GLU A 309 10.35 -2.57 3.36
C GLU A 309 11.33 -2.67 2.20
N ALA A 310 10.93 -2.17 1.01
CA ALA A 310 11.78 -2.13 -0.16
C ALA A 310 13.04 -1.30 0.11
N LYS A 311 12.89 -0.14 0.76
CA LYS A 311 14.01 0.74 1.12
C LYS A 311 14.99 0.06 2.09
N ILE A 312 14.49 -0.59 3.15
CA ILE A 312 15.32 -1.33 4.11
C ILE A 312 16.08 -2.46 3.41
N ASN A 313 15.40 -3.22 2.53
CA ASN A 313 16.02 -4.30 1.76
C ASN A 313 17.11 -3.78 0.82
N THR A 314 16.94 -2.61 0.20
CA THR A 314 18.00 -1.98 -0.60
C THR A 314 19.26 -1.75 0.22
N PHE A 315 19.14 -1.14 1.42
CA PHE A 315 20.28 -0.92 2.30
C PHE A 315 20.94 -2.23 2.76
N TYR A 316 20.17 -3.28 3.01
CA TYR A 316 20.70 -4.61 3.27
C TYR A 316 21.56 -5.13 2.11
N PHE A 317 21.04 -5.08 0.88
CA PHE A 317 21.77 -5.55 -0.29
C PHE A 317 23.01 -4.69 -0.60
N ASP A 318 22.94 -3.37 -0.37
CA ASP A 318 24.09 -2.48 -0.47
C ASP A 318 25.18 -2.88 0.53
N ALA A 319 24.81 -3.10 1.80
CA ALA A 319 25.74 -3.56 2.83
C ALA A 319 26.34 -4.93 2.49
N TYR A 320 25.55 -5.86 1.96
CA TYR A 320 26.06 -7.17 1.55
C TYR A 320 27.09 -7.07 0.41
N ARG A 321 26.82 -6.22 -0.60
CA ARG A 321 27.80 -5.94 -1.67
C ARG A 321 29.06 -5.29 -1.13
N GLU A 322 28.91 -4.30 -0.25
CA GLU A 322 29.99 -3.59 0.39
C GLU A 322 30.91 -4.51 1.21
N MET A 323 30.32 -5.42 1.99
CA MET A 323 31.04 -6.45 2.75
C MET A 323 31.92 -7.32 1.85
N ASN A 324 31.35 -7.86 0.76
CA ASN A 324 32.11 -8.69 -0.16
C ASN A 324 33.23 -7.90 -0.85
N ARG A 325 32.96 -6.65 -1.22
CA ARG A 325 33.96 -5.78 -1.87
C ARG A 325 35.12 -5.44 -0.93
N LEU A 326 34.85 -5.13 0.34
CA LEU A 326 35.91 -4.84 1.31
C LEU A 326 36.76 -6.08 1.62
N GLN A 327 36.15 -7.25 1.76
CA GLN A 327 36.89 -8.51 1.94
C GLN A 327 37.79 -8.81 0.72
N GLU A 328 37.25 -8.67 -0.50
CA GLU A 328 38.03 -8.84 -1.73
C GLU A 328 39.21 -7.84 -1.83
N LEU A 329 38.97 -6.57 -1.50
CA LEU A 329 40.03 -5.55 -1.49
C LEU A 329 41.10 -5.86 -0.45
N TYR A 330 40.71 -6.33 0.74
CA TYR A 330 41.63 -6.72 1.79
C TYR A 330 42.52 -7.89 1.35
N ASP A 331 41.93 -8.95 0.80
CA ASP A 331 42.67 -10.12 0.31
C ASP A 331 43.60 -9.75 -0.85
N ASN A 332 43.11 -9.00 -1.83
CA ASN A 332 43.92 -8.61 -2.99
C ASN A 332 45.12 -7.74 -2.58
N GLN A 333 44.93 -6.77 -1.69
CA GLN A 333 45.99 -5.85 -1.28
C GLN A 333 46.97 -6.50 -0.31
N SER A 334 46.50 -7.37 0.58
CA SER A 334 47.34 -8.16 1.50
C SER A 334 47.97 -9.38 0.83
N GLN A 335 47.62 -9.68 -0.43
CA GLN A 335 47.97 -10.91 -1.13
C GLN A 335 47.56 -12.16 -0.32
N ASN A 336 46.31 -12.19 0.16
CA ASN A 336 45.77 -13.23 1.05
C ASN A 336 46.65 -13.42 2.30
N GLY A 337 47.03 -12.30 2.92
CA GLY A 337 47.87 -12.28 4.12
C GLY A 337 49.38 -12.45 3.88
N LEU A 338 49.87 -12.66 2.64
CA LEU A 338 51.31 -12.81 2.39
C LEU A 338 52.09 -11.49 2.55
N ASN A 339 51.45 -10.35 2.31
CA ASN A 339 52.03 -9.02 2.43
C ASN A 339 51.73 -8.42 3.82
N LYS A 340 52.68 -8.60 4.75
CA LYS A 340 52.60 -8.12 6.14
C LYS A 340 52.42 -6.60 6.26
N GLU A 341 53.10 -5.84 5.41
CA GLU A 341 53.01 -4.38 5.44
C GLU A 341 51.63 -3.89 5.02
N ALA A 342 51.06 -4.51 3.98
CA ALA A 342 49.69 -4.20 3.55
C ALA A 342 48.65 -4.60 4.60
N GLN A 343 48.80 -5.77 5.23
CA GLN A 343 47.94 -6.18 6.34
C GLN A 343 48.01 -5.19 7.50
N GLU A 344 49.20 -4.70 7.87
CA GLU A 344 49.32 -3.73 8.96
C GLU A 344 48.66 -2.38 8.63
N ARG A 345 48.72 -1.93 7.37
CA ARG A 345 47.95 -0.75 6.94
C ARG A 345 46.45 -0.97 7.10
N TRP A 346 45.95 -2.14 6.70
CA TRP A 346 44.54 -2.50 6.88
C TRP A 346 44.17 -2.62 8.37
N ASN A 347 45.06 -3.12 9.22
CA ASN A 347 44.83 -3.17 10.67
C ASN A 347 44.54 -1.77 11.23
N ILE A 348 45.30 -0.76 10.81
CA ILE A 348 45.09 0.64 11.21
C ILE A 348 43.73 1.14 10.74
N TRP A 349 43.37 0.89 9.48
CA TRP A 349 42.08 1.32 8.91
C TRP A 349 40.89 0.63 9.59
N ILE A 350 40.99 -0.66 9.86
CA ILE A 350 39.96 -1.45 10.54
C ILE A 350 39.78 -0.98 11.98
N VAL A 351 40.85 -0.71 12.72
CA VAL A 351 40.77 -0.19 14.09
C VAL A 351 40.07 1.17 14.14
N LYS A 352 40.31 2.04 13.15
CA LYS A 352 39.57 3.30 13.00
C LYS A 352 38.10 3.05 12.62
N GLY A 353 37.85 2.14 11.69
CA GLY A 353 36.51 1.79 11.24
C GLY A 353 35.61 1.22 12.35
N LEU A 354 36.16 0.38 13.22
CA LEU A 354 35.46 -0.13 14.41
C LEU A 354 35.11 0.97 15.42
N LYS A 355 35.77 2.13 15.35
CA LYS A 355 35.47 3.33 16.15
C LYS A 355 34.55 4.31 15.43
N GLY A 356 34.08 3.98 14.23
CA GLY A 356 33.20 4.82 13.41
C GLY A 356 33.91 5.77 12.45
N ASP A 357 35.24 5.75 12.37
CA ASP A 357 36.00 6.49 11.36
C ASP A 357 36.21 5.60 10.12
N TRP A 358 35.38 5.81 9.10
CA TRP A 358 35.35 4.99 7.89
C TRP A 358 36.04 5.61 6.68
N GLU A 359 36.68 6.77 6.83
CA GLU A 359 37.18 7.59 5.71
C GLU A 359 38.11 6.79 4.77
N GLU A 360 39.05 6.03 5.34
CA GLU A 360 40.02 5.27 4.56
C GLU A 360 39.39 4.07 3.83
N LEU A 361 38.38 3.43 4.44
CA LEU A 361 37.67 2.31 3.82
C LEU A 361 36.80 2.81 2.66
N GLU A 362 36.17 3.98 2.81
CA GLU A 362 35.41 4.63 1.73
C GLU A 362 36.30 5.00 0.55
N LYS A 363 37.52 5.51 0.81
CA LYS A 363 38.52 5.76 -0.24
C LYS A 363 38.91 4.48 -0.99
N GLN A 364 38.93 3.31 -0.34
CA GLN A 364 39.19 2.06 -1.04
C GLN A 364 37.99 1.58 -1.86
N LEU A 365 36.77 1.75 -1.35
CA LEU A 365 35.54 1.37 -2.06
C LEU A 365 35.28 2.20 -3.32
N ALA A 366 35.79 3.43 -3.37
CA ALA A 366 35.65 4.32 -4.52
C ALA A 366 36.61 4.01 -5.69
N LYS A 367 37.53 3.06 -5.52
CA LYS A 367 38.48 2.60 -6.56
C LYS A 367 37.96 1.37 -7.28
#